data_AF-A0A9D1B2B1-F1
#
_entry.id   AF-A0A9D1B2B1-F1
#
_cell.length_a   1.000
_cell.length_b   1.000
_cell.length_c   1.000
_cell.angle_alpha   90.00
_cell.angle_beta   90.00
_cell.angle_gamma   90.00
#
_symmetry.space_group_name_H-M   'P 1'
#
loop_
_entity.id
_entity.type
_entity.pdbx_description
1 polymer ?
#
loop_
_entity_poly.entity_id
_entity_poly.type
_entity_poly.pdbx_seq_one_letter_code
_entity_poly.pdbx_strand_id
1 'polypeptide(L)'
;FASSAKFSVRPWEFDLGWGYIRVLQALGLARVKKVAPVPFLDSGKQNLDVETVRAVFTNRLHVMTDYGRCVLMPVLRQEMYRTSRSCRNILQQTGKLLVRDRRRMDADARGLLESVLERFTALRTAYQYREQLQAIWEKSAASHEALLQALQDWCARAEATGVQALEDFSRRLKAYSLQPVPA
;
A
#
# COMPACT_ATOMS: atom_id res chain seq x y z
N PHE A 1 -13.66 3.98 -2.95
CA PHE A 1 -13.44 4.27 -1.51
C PHE A 1 -14.62 4.95 -0.80
N ALA A 2 -15.81 5.09 -1.42
CA ALA A 2 -16.99 5.64 -0.74
C ALA A 2 -18.25 4.77 -0.95
N SER A 3 -18.12 3.44 -0.93
CA SER A 3 -19.26 2.53 -1.15
C SER A 3 -19.46 1.49 -0.04
N SER A 4 -18.68 1.56 1.04
CA SER A 4 -18.86 0.68 2.19
C SER A 4 -19.90 1.29 3.13
N ALA A 5 -20.84 0.47 3.58
CA ALA A 5 -21.82 0.85 4.60
C ALA A 5 -21.23 0.94 6.02
N LYS A 6 -20.01 0.43 6.21
CA LYS A 6 -19.24 0.52 7.47
C LYS A 6 -18.13 1.56 7.32
N PHE A 7 -18.07 2.52 8.23
CA PHE A 7 -17.07 3.57 8.35
C PHE A 7 -15.94 3.24 9.32
N SER A 8 -16.14 2.36 10.32
CA SER A 8 -15.04 1.89 11.17
C SER A 8 -14.00 1.12 10.38
N VAL A 9 -12.74 1.58 10.46
CA VAL A 9 -11.56 0.92 9.85
C VAL A 9 -10.75 0.20 10.92
N ARG A 10 -10.69 0.74 12.15
CA ARG A 10 -9.94 0.15 13.26
C ARG A 10 -10.87 -0.65 14.17
N PRO A 11 -10.39 -1.72 14.82
CA PRO A 11 -11.24 -2.61 15.62
C PRO A 11 -11.83 -1.94 16.87
N TRP A 12 -11.23 -0.85 17.36
CA TRP A 12 -11.73 -0.07 18.50
C TRP A 12 -12.60 1.13 18.13
N GLU A 13 -12.84 1.37 16.83
CA GLU A 13 -13.73 2.44 16.40
C GLU A 13 -15.18 1.96 16.49
N PHE A 14 -15.97 2.67 17.31
CA PHE A 14 -17.41 2.45 17.38
C PHE A 14 -18.12 3.22 16.26
N ASP A 15 -18.79 2.49 15.37
CA ASP A 15 -19.56 3.05 14.27
C ASP A 15 -21.05 2.89 14.57
N LEU A 16 -21.63 3.98 15.07
CA LEU A 16 -23.05 4.07 15.42
C LEU A 16 -23.93 3.77 14.19
N GLY A 17 -23.54 4.24 13.01
CA GLY A 17 -24.27 4.01 11.76
C GLY A 17 -24.27 2.53 11.37
N TRP A 18 -23.13 1.86 11.50
CA TRP A 18 -23.02 0.42 11.29
C TRP A 18 -23.83 -0.38 12.31
N GLY A 19 -23.84 0.04 13.58
CA GLY A 19 -24.71 -0.53 14.61
C GLY A 19 -26.18 -0.44 14.22
N TYR A 20 -26.62 0.73 13.75
CA TYR A 20 -27.99 0.97 13.27
C TYR A 20 -28.35 0.06 12.08
N ILE A 21 -27.45 -0.05 11.09
CA ILE A 21 -27.63 -0.92 9.92
C ILE A 21 -27.75 -2.39 10.34
N ARG A 22 -26.96 -2.83 11.33
CA ARG A 22 -27.02 -4.20 11.86
C ARG A 22 -28.32 -4.48 12.61
N VAL A 23 -28.83 -3.52 13.38
CA VAL A 23 -30.15 -3.64 14.04
C VAL A 23 -31.26 -3.73 13.00
N LEU A 24 -31.28 -2.83 12.02
CA LEU A 24 -32.27 -2.86 10.94
C LEU A 24 -32.19 -4.14 10.11
N GLN A 25 -31.00 -4.68 9.88
CA GLN A 25 -30.81 -5.97 9.21
C GLN A 25 -31.36 -7.14 10.05
N ALA A 26 -31.11 -7.16 11.37
CA ALA A 26 -31.64 -8.19 12.27
C ALA A 26 -33.17 -8.17 12.34
N LEU A 27 -33.77 -6.98 12.21
CA LEU A 27 -35.22 -6.79 12.12
C LEU A 27 -35.79 -7.06 10.71
N GLY A 28 -34.96 -7.44 9.73
CA GLY A 28 -35.38 -7.69 8.34
C GLY A 28 -35.69 -6.44 7.52
N LEU A 29 -35.46 -5.25 8.07
CA LEU A 29 -35.79 -3.95 7.47
C LEU A 29 -34.71 -3.44 6.49
N ALA A 30 -33.50 -4.00 6.54
CA ALA A 30 -32.39 -3.58 5.68
C ALA A 30 -31.54 -4.76 5.20
N ARG A 31 -30.96 -4.62 3.99
CA ARG A 31 -29.90 -5.51 3.48
C ARG A 31 -28.63 -4.72 3.21
N VAL A 32 -27.51 -5.16 3.76
CA VAL A 32 -26.19 -4.56 3.48
C VAL A 32 -25.78 -4.93 2.06
N LYS A 33 -25.76 -3.93 1.17
CA LYS A 33 -25.42 -4.17 -0.25
C LYS A 33 -23.93 -4.26 -0.53
N LYS A 34 -23.10 -3.48 0.18
CA LYS A 34 -21.65 -3.41 -0.06
C LYS A 34 -20.88 -3.20 1.24
N VAL A 35 -19.87 -4.02 1.44
CA VAL A 35 -18.80 -3.87 2.44
C VAL A 35 -17.49 -3.82 1.66
N ALA A 36 -16.53 -3.00 2.08
CA ALA A 36 -15.23 -2.97 1.42
C ALA A 36 -14.59 -4.39 1.47
N PRO A 37 -14.26 -5.00 0.31
CA PRO A 37 -13.65 -6.31 0.29
C PRO A 37 -12.25 -6.26 0.91
N VAL A 38 -11.89 -7.32 1.62
CA VAL A 38 -10.51 -7.52 2.09
C VAL A 38 -9.71 -8.10 0.92
N PRO A 39 -8.49 -7.62 0.63
CA PRO A 39 -7.71 -8.16 -0.46
C PRO A 39 -7.48 -9.65 -0.29
N PHE A 40 -7.69 -10.40 -1.37
CA PHE A 40 -7.41 -11.81 -1.42
C PHE A 40 -6.00 -12.02 -1.97
N LEU A 41 -5.21 -12.81 -1.25
CA LEU A 41 -3.86 -13.20 -1.65
C LEU A 41 -3.90 -14.70 -1.97
N ASP A 42 -3.75 -15.04 -3.24
CA ASP A 42 -3.65 -16.41 -3.71
C ASP A 42 -2.18 -16.85 -3.70
N SER A 43 -1.82 -17.71 -2.74
CA SER A 43 -0.47 -18.23 -2.57
C SER A 43 -0.01 -19.14 -3.72
N GLY A 44 -0.93 -19.64 -4.56
CA GLY A 44 -0.58 -20.44 -5.75
C GLY A 44 -0.18 -19.58 -6.96
N LYS A 45 -0.47 -18.29 -6.93
CA LYS A 45 -0.28 -17.38 -8.07
C LYS A 45 1.11 -16.74 -8.05
N GLN A 46 1.93 -17.10 -9.04
CA GLN A 46 3.31 -16.58 -9.18
C GLN A 46 3.49 -15.59 -10.33
N ASN A 47 2.51 -15.52 -11.23
CA ASN A 47 2.56 -14.67 -12.42
C ASN A 47 1.60 -13.49 -12.31
N LEU A 48 2.06 -12.32 -12.75
CA LEU A 48 1.21 -11.15 -12.93
C LEU A 48 0.36 -11.35 -14.19
N ASP A 49 -0.95 -11.34 -14.02
CA ASP A 49 -1.91 -11.33 -15.11
C ASP A 49 -2.89 -10.15 -15.00
N VAL A 50 -3.80 -10.05 -15.96
CA VAL A 50 -4.80 -8.97 -16.02
C VAL A 50 -5.71 -8.97 -14.79
N GLU A 51 -5.99 -10.13 -14.19
CA GLU A 51 -6.79 -10.20 -12.96
C GLU A 51 -6.03 -9.61 -11.77
N THR A 52 -4.75 -9.91 -11.62
CA THR A 52 -3.91 -9.34 -10.57
C THR A 52 -3.81 -7.83 -10.72
N VAL A 53 -3.70 -7.30 -11.94
CA VAL A 53 -3.77 -5.84 -12.18
C VAL A 53 -5.10 -5.28 -11.68
N ARG A 54 -6.23 -5.90 -12.02
CA ARG A 54 -7.54 -5.45 -11.52
C ARG A 54 -7.62 -5.51 -9.99
N ALA A 55 -7.11 -6.56 -9.37
CA ALA A 55 -7.10 -6.75 -7.93
C ALA A 55 -6.24 -5.69 -7.21
N VAL A 56 -5.02 -5.46 -7.69
CA VAL A 56 -4.08 -4.46 -7.18
C VAL A 56 -4.67 -3.06 -7.30
N PHE A 57 -5.26 -2.71 -8.45
CA PHE A 57 -5.86 -1.39 -8.67
C PHE A 57 -7.11 -1.16 -7.83
N THR A 58 -8.00 -2.16 -7.75
CA THR A 58 -9.20 -2.11 -6.91
C THR A 58 -8.82 -1.89 -5.43
N ASN A 59 -7.73 -2.54 -5.00
CA ASN A 59 -7.24 -2.49 -3.63
C ASN A 59 -6.07 -1.52 -3.42
N ARG A 60 -5.87 -0.52 -4.30
CA ARG A 60 -4.67 0.34 -4.31
C ARG A 60 -4.29 0.98 -2.97
N LEU A 61 -5.28 1.43 -2.17
CA LEU A 61 -4.98 2.00 -0.84
C LEU A 61 -4.47 0.94 0.15
N HIS A 62 -4.99 -0.28 0.05
CA HIS A 62 -4.46 -1.39 0.85
C HIS A 62 -3.04 -1.73 0.40
N VAL A 63 -2.80 -1.82 -0.91
CA VAL A 63 -1.46 -2.05 -1.48
C VAL A 63 -0.46 -1.00 -0.99
N MET A 64 -0.83 0.29 -0.96
CA MET A 64 0.03 1.35 -0.41
C MET A 64 0.26 1.27 1.09
N THR A 65 -0.77 0.85 1.82
CA THR A 65 -0.67 0.65 3.26
C THR A 65 0.30 -0.48 3.55
N ASP A 66 0.17 -1.59 2.83
CA ASP A 66 1.07 -2.74 2.92
C ASP A 66 2.48 -2.39 2.45
N TYR A 67 2.65 -1.58 1.39
CA TYR A 67 3.96 -1.09 0.97
C TYR A 67 4.65 -0.33 2.12
N GLY A 68 3.93 0.57 2.78
CA GLY A 68 4.44 1.29 3.94
C GLY A 68 4.90 0.36 5.06
N ARG A 69 4.09 -0.65 5.39
CA ARG A 69 4.35 -1.59 6.49
C ARG A 69 5.41 -2.64 6.18
N CYS A 70 5.46 -3.13 4.95
CA CYS A 70 6.29 -4.26 4.54
C CYS A 70 7.58 -3.84 3.85
N VAL A 71 7.67 -2.61 3.32
CA VAL A 71 8.86 -2.10 2.64
C VAL A 71 9.48 -0.95 3.43
N LEU A 72 8.76 0.17 3.54
CA LEU A 72 9.34 1.40 4.10
C LEU A 72 9.72 1.26 5.57
N MET A 73 8.84 0.70 6.40
CA MET A 73 9.12 0.55 7.84
C MET A 73 10.26 -0.45 8.13
N PRO A 74 10.35 -1.63 7.48
CA PRO A 74 11.49 -2.53 7.66
C PRO A 74 12.81 -1.91 7.22
N VAL A 75 12.85 -1.26 6.05
CA VAL A 75 14.06 -0.57 5.56
C VAL A 75 14.47 0.54 6.52
N LEU A 76 13.51 1.36 6.99
CA LEU A 76 13.78 2.40 7.99
C LEU A 76 14.36 1.83 9.28
N ARG A 77 13.80 0.74 9.81
CA ARG A 77 14.30 0.08 11.02
C ARG A 77 15.73 -0.43 10.81
N GLN A 78 16.02 -1.03 9.66
CA GLN A 78 17.34 -1.52 9.32
C GLN A 78 18.38 -0.39 9.30
N GLU A 79 18.05 0.75 8.70
CA GLU A 79 18.92 1.94 8.71
C GLU A 79 19.11 2.49 10.13
N MET A 80 18.06 2.48 10.96
CA MET A 80 18.15 2.89 12.37
C MET A 80 19.11 2.01 13.18
N TYR A 81 19.16 0.70 12.91
CA TYR A 81 20.08 -0.21 13.59
C TYR A 81 21.54 0.00 13.17
N ARG A 82 21.77 0.42 11.92
CA ARG A 82 23.11 0.61 11.34
C ARG A 82 23.74 1.97 11.63
N THR A 83 23.01 2.89 12.25
CA THR A 83 23.44 4.29 12.40
C THR A 83 23.61 4.75 13.85
N SER A 84 24.27 5.90 14.01
CA SER A 84 24.52 6.51 15.32
C SER A 84 23.24 7.01 15.98
N ARG A 85 23.28 7.23 17.29
CA ARG A 85 22.11 7.64 18.09
C ARG A 85 21.48 8.96 17.61
N SER A 86 22.30 9.91 17.17
CA SER A 86 21.82 11.19 16.61
C SER A 86 20.98 10.99 15.34
N CYS A 87 21.43 10.10 14.46
CA CYS A 87 20.73 9.82 13.20
C CYS A 87 19.44 9.03 13.41
N ARG A 88 19.35 8.22 14.48
CA ARG A 88 18.11 7.50 14.84
C ARG A 88 16.94 8.43 15.14
N ASN A 89 17.18 9.55 15.82
CA ASN A 89 16.10 10.51 16.13
C ASN A 89 15.50 11.12 14.85
N ILE A 90 16.36 11.47 13.89
CA ILE A 90 15.95 12.00 12.59
C ILE A 90 15.13 10.94 11.83
N LEU A 91 15.61 9.69 11.78
CA LEU A 91 14.90 8.58 11.13
C LEU A 91 13.52 8.29 11.76
N GLN A 92 13.39 8.38 13.08
CA GLN A 92 12.11 8.21 13.77
C GLN A 92 11.09 9.28 13.38
N GLN A 93 11.52 10.54 13.25
CA GLN A 93 10.65 11.64 12.82
C GLN A 93 10.21 11.46 11.37
N THR A 94 11.12 11.02 10.49
CA THR A 94 10.86 10.80 9.07
C THR A 94 9.95 9.59 8.80
N GLY A 95 9.83 8.64 9.73
CA GLY A 95 9.00 7.46 9.56
C GLY A 95 7.55 7.75 9.15
N LYS A 96 6.93 8.78 9.74
CA LYS A 96 5.56 9.21 9.37
C LYS A 96 5.51 9.90 8.01
N LEU A 97 6.61 10.54 7.61
CA LEU A 97 6.71 11.29 6.34
C LEU A 97 6.80 10.33 5.15
N LEU A 98 7.50 9.20 5.29
CA LEU A 98 7.65 8.18 4.25
C LEU A 98 6.32 7.61 3.74
N VAL A 99 5.32 7.49 4.61
CA VAL A 99 4.01 6.92 4.27
C VAL A 99 2.98 8.00 3.92
N ARG A 100 3.27 9.27 4.20
CA ARG A 100 2.40 10.41 3.91
C ARG A 100 2.44 10.72 2.41
N ASP A 101 1.34 11.24 1.89
CA ASP A 101 1.30 11.77 0.53
C ASP A 101 2.14 13.06 0.47
N ARG A 102 3.13 13.09 -0.43
CA ARG A 102 4.04 14.24 -0.61
C ARG A 102 3.29 15.53 -0.92
N ARG A 103 2.14 15.45 -1.59
CA ARG A 103 1.28 16.63 -1.90
C ARG A 103 0.68 17.27 -0.65
N ARG A 104 0.68 16.55 0.49
CA ARG A 104 0.13 17.00 1.78
C ARG A 104 1.20 17.40 2.79
N MET A 105 2.44 17.59 2.34
CA MET A 105 3.58 17.97 3.17
C MET A 105 3.91 19.45 2.96
N ASP A 106 4.26 20.15 4.04
CA ASP A 106 4.80 21.51 3.99
C ASP A 106 6.25 21.51 3.44
N ALA A 107 6.86 22.69 3.32
CA ALA A 107 8.23 22.81 2.82
C ALA A 107 9.26 22.15 3.75
N ASP A 108 9.10 22.34 5.06
CA ASP A 108 10.04 21.83 6.07
C ASP A 108 10.03 20.30 6.13
N ALA A 109 8.84 19.67 6.13
CA ALA A 109 8.73 18.22 6.11
C ALA A 109 9.27 17.62 4.81
N ARG A 110 9.12 18.31 3.67
CA ARG A 110 9.72 17.88 2.41
C ARG A 110 11.25 17.96 2.46
N GLY A 111 11.81 19.05 2.96
CA GLY A 111 13.26 19.19 3.15
C GLY A 111 13.84 18.14 4.08
N LEU A 112 13.16 17.87 5.21
CA LEU A 112 13.57 16.80 6.13
C LEU A 112 13.56 15.43 5.45
N LEU A 113 12.49 15.10 4.72
CA LEU A 113 12.40 13.85 3.98
C LEU A 113 13.54 13.73 2.94
N GLU A 114 13.75 14.75 2.13
CA GLU A 114 14.79 14.78 1.09
C GLU A 114 16.19 14.59 1.68
N SER A 115 16.53 15.31 2.76
CA SER A 115 17.82 15.17 3.45
C SER A 115 18.09 13.74 3.95
N VAL A 116 17.04 13.04 4.40
CA VAL A 116 17.14 11.64 4.83
C VAL A 116 17.31 10.71 3.63
N LEU A 117 16.57 10.91 2.55
CA LEU A 117 16.70 10.09 1.34
C LEU A 117 18.06 10.30 0.65
N GLU A 118 18.66 11.49 0.73
CA GLU A 118 20.02 11.72 0.21
C GLU A 118 21.06 10.88 0.96
N ARG A 119 20.87 10.75 2.28
CA ARG A 119 21.81 10.05 3.17
C ARG A 119 21.66 8.53 3.16
N PHE A 120 20.43 8.02 3.06
CA PHE A 120 20.14 6.58 3.20
C PHE A 120 19.69 5.98 1.87
N THR A 121 20.64 5.39 1.14
CA THR A 121 20.41 4.91 -0.23
C THR A 121 19.33 3.84 -0.33
N ALA A 122 19.30 2.84 0.56
CA ALA A 122 18.25 1.81 0.52
C ALA A 122 16.85 2.41 0.76
N LEU A 123 16.75 3.37 1.68
CA LEU A 123 15.50 4.07 1.97
C LEU A 123 15.06 4.95 0.80
N ARG A 124 15.99 5.62 0.12
CA ARG A 124 15.75 6.35 -1.13
C ARG A 124 15.21 5.45 -2.22
N THR A 125 15.85 4.32 -2.45
CA THR A 125 15.39 3.33 -3.43
C THR A 125 13.97 2.88 -3.11
N ALA A 126 13.72 2.45 -1.86
CA ALA A 126 12.37 2.04 -1.44
C ALA A 126 11.34 3.18 -1.61
N TYR A 127 11.68 4.42 -1.27
CA TYR A 127 10.77 5.55 -1.46
C TYR A 127 10.50 5.85 -2.95
N GLN A 128 11.51 5.78 -3.81
CA GLN A 128 11.35 5.97 -5.25
C GLN A 128 10.44 4.91 -5.87
N TYR A 129 10.56 3.64 -5.46
CA TYR A 129 9.70 2.57 -5.97
C TYR A 129 8.25 2.73 -5.53
N ARG A 130 7.99 3.28 -4.34
CA ARG A 130 6.65 3.69 -3.91
C ARG A 130 6.06 4.74 -4.86
N GLU A 131 6.81 5.79 -5.17
CA GLU A 131 6.36 6.87 -6.06
C GLU A 131 6.11 6.34 -7.49
N GLN A 132 6.98 5.46 -7.99
CA GLN A 132 6.78 4.79 -9.28
C GLN A 132 5.50 3.95 -9.30
N LEU A 133 5.24 3.17 -8.24
CA LEU A 133 4.03 2.37 -8.12
C LEU A 133 2.78 3.26 -8.09
N GLN A 134 2.86 4.39 -7.38
CA GLN A 134 1.78 5.39 -7.36
C GLN A 134 1.55 6.00 -8.75
N ALA A 135 2.61 6.32 -9.49
CA ALA A 135 2.52 6.87 -10.83
C ALA A 135 1.88 5.89 -11.84
N ILE A 136 2.07 4.57 -11.67
CA ILE A 136 1.38 3.55 -12.48
C ILE A 136 -0.15 3.69 -12.32
N TRP A 137 -0.65 4.00 -11.13
CA TRP A 137 -2.10 4.17 -10.90
C TRP A 137 -2.67 5.47 -11.43
N GLU A 138 -1.87 6.53 -11.50
CA GLU A 138 -2.30 7.82 -12.07
C GLU A 138 -2.49 7.74 -13.59
N LYS A 139 -1.91 6.74 -14.25
CA LYS A 139 -2.12 6.42 -15.68
C LYS A 139 -3.45 5.68 -15.93
N SER A 140 -4.55 6.16 -15.34
CA SER A 140 -5.88 5.51 -15.43
C SER A 140 -6.49 5.48 -16.84
N ALA A 141 -5.92 6.20 -17.80
CA ALA A 141 -6.31 6.18 -19.21
C ALA A 141 -5.60 5.08 -20.04
N ALA A 142 -4.64 4.34 -19.45
CA ALA A 142 -3.92 3.27 -20.14
C ALA A 142 -4.74 1.98 -20.23
N SER A 143 -4.49 1.16 -21.26
CA SER A 143 -5.10 -0.16 -21.40
C SER A 143 -4.67 -1.10 -20.25
N HIS A 144 -5.49 -2.12 -19.96
CA HIS A 144 -5.16 -3.12 -18.95
C HIS A 144 -3.81 -3.82 -19.24
N GLU A 145 -3.48 -4.02 -20.52
CA GLU A 145 -2.21 -4.59 -20.98
C GLU A 145 -1.02 -3.66 -20.70
N ALA A 146 -1.17 -2.36 -20.95
CA ALA A 146 -0.13 -1.39 -20.64
C ALA A 146 0.12 -1.27 -19.13
N LEU A 147 -0.93 -1.36 -18.31
CA LEU A 147 -0.82 -1.41 -16.86
C LEU A 147 -0.17 -2.70 -16.36
N LEU A 148 -0.49 -3.83 -16.99
CA LEU A 148 0.15 -5.11 -16.72
C LEU A 148 1.65 -5.04 -16.99
N GLN A 149 2.04 -4.57 -18.17
CA GLN A 149 3.45 -4.42 -18.55
C GLN A 149 4.18 -3.50 -17.56
N ALA A 150 3.59 -2.33 -17.24
CA ALA A 150 4.20 -1.40 -16.30
C ALA A 150 4.40 -2.01 -14.90
N LEU A 151 3.46 -2.84 -14.44
CA LEU A 151 3.55 -3.53 -13.15
C LEU A 151 4.58 -4.67 -13.18
N GLN A 152 4.68 -5.39 -14.29
CA GLN A 152 5.71 -6.41 -14.53
C GLN A 152 7.10 -5.79 -14.53
N ASP A 153 7.31 -4.71 -15.28
CA ASP A 153 8.58 -3.96 -15.33
C ASP A 153 8.96 -3.39 -13.95
N TRP A 154 7.95 -2.92 -13.20
CA TRP A 154 8.16 -2.47 -11.83
C TRP A 154 8.63 -3.62 -10.93
N CYS A 155 7.99 -4.79 -11.00
CA CYS A 155 8.37 -5.97 -10.21
C CYS A 155 9.76 -6.49 -10.57
N ALA A 156 10.07 -6.61 -11.86
CA ALA A 156 11.38 -7.08 -12.33
C ALA A 156 12.51 -6.15 -11.85
N ARG A 157 12.31 -4.83 -11.93
CA ARG A 157 13.31 -3.87 -11.43
C ARG A 157 13.39 -3.87 -9.90
N ALA A 158 12.25 -4.01 -9.21
CA ALA A 158 12.19 -4.12 -7.74
C ALA A 158 13.02 -5.33 -7.23
N GLU A 159 12.90 -6.47 -7.92
CA GLU A 159 13.65 -7.70 -7.65
C GLU A 159 15.16 -7.53 -7.86
N ALA A 160 15.57 -6.62 -8.75
CA ALA A 160 16.98 -6.34 -9.03
C ALA A 160 17.59 -5.26 -8.11
N THR A 161 16.84 -4.69 -7.16
CA THR A 161 17.34 -3.59 -6.32
C THR A 161 18.31 -4.02 -5.22
N GLY A 162 18.30 -5.30 -4.82
CA GLY A 162 19.03 -5.78 -3.65
C GLY A 162 18.40 -5.36 -2.31
N VAL A 163 17.25 -4.68 -2.32
CA VAL A 163 16.51 -4.30 -1.11
C VAL A 163 15.52 -5.41 -0.78
N GLN A 164 15.91 -6.34 0.09
CA GLN A 164 15.12 -7.54 0.41
C GLN A 164 13.63 -7.27 0.67
N ALA A 165 13.29 -6.25 1.46
CA ALA A 165 11.90 -5.90 1.76
C ALA A 165 11.08 -5.51 0.50
N LEU A 166 11.74 -4.89 -0.49
CA LEU A 166 11.14 -4.51 -1.76
C LEU A 166 10.98 -5.72 -2.69
N GLU A 167 11.96 -6.61 -2.73
CA GLU A 167 11.89 -7.88 -3.48
C GLU A 167 10.80 -8.82 -2.94
N ASP A 168 10.65 -8.89 -1.62
CA ASP A 168 9.61 -9.70 -1.00
C ASP A 168 8.22 -9.10 -1.25
N PHE A 169 8.13 -7.77 -1.27
CA PHE A 169 6.89 -7.09 -1.63
C PHE A 169 6.52 -7.29 -3.10
N SER A 170 7.46 -7.25 -4.04
CA SER A 170 7.16 -7.49 -5.45
C SER A 170 6.63 -8.92 -5.68
N ARG A 171 7.20 -9.93 -4.99
CA ARG A 171 6.67 -11.30 -4.97
C ARG A 171 5.25 -11.35 -4.41
N ARG A 172 5.01 -10.70 -3.27
CA ARG A 172 3.67 -10.62 -2.66
C ARG A 172 2.66 -9.91 -3.55
N LEU A 173 3.09 -8.93 -4.35
CA LEU A 173 2.23 -8.19 -5.27
C LEU A 173 1.62 -9.11 -6.34
N LYS A 174 2.36 -10.13 -6.78
CA LYS A 174 1.89 -11.13 -7.76
C LYS A 174 0.76 -12.01 -7.23
N ALA A 175 0.70 -12.20 -5.91
CA ALA A 175 -0.32 -12.99 -5.24
C ALA A 175 -1.67 -12.25 -5.10
N TYR A 176 -1.76 -10.95 -5.38
CA TYR A 176 -3.04 -10.24 -5.32
C TYR A 176 -4.02 -10.80 -6.35
N SER A 177 -5.20 -11.16 -5.88
CA SER A 177 -6.30 -11.65 -6.72
C SER A 177 -7.64 -11.06 -6.27
N LEU A 178 -8.63 -11.11 -7.15
CA LEU A 178 -9.99 -10.70 -6.82
C LEU A 178 -10.59 -11.74 -5.87
N GLN A 179 -11.46 -11.30 -4.95
CA GLN A 179 -12.18 -12.27 -4.11
C GLN A 179 -13.02 -13.17 -5.03
N PRO A 180 -12.94 -14.50 -4.90
CA PRO A 180 -13.85 -15.38 -5.61
C PRO A 180 -15.28 -15.08 -5.18
N VAL A 181 -16.20 -15.01 -6.14
CA VAL A 181 -17.63 -14.87 -5.84
C VAL A 181 -18.06 -16.17 -5.15
N PRO A 182 -18.63 -16.13 -3.92
CA PRO A 182 -19.14 -17.33 -3.29
C PRO A 182 -20.26 -17.93 -4.16
N ALA A 183 -20.16 -19.24 -4.42
CA ALA A 183 -21.10 -20.02 -5.21
C ALA A 183 -22.51 -20.04 -4.58
#